data_AF-A0A7W5ZI08-F1
#
_entry.id   AF-A0A7W5ZI08-F1
#
_cell.length_a   1.000
_cell.length_b   1.000
_cell.length_c   1.000
_cell.angle_alpha   90.00
_cell.angle_beta   90.00
_cell.angle_gamma   90.00
#
_symmetry.space_group_name_H-M   'P 1'
#
loop_
_entity.id
_entity.type
_entity.pdbx_description
1 polymer ?
#
loop_
_entity_poly.entity_id
_entity_poly.type
_entity_poly.pdbx_seq_one_letter_code
_entity_poly.pdbx_strand_id
1 'polypeptide(L)'
;MKFRTFIEALEYYDTQAIRFKNHFILRNWLAGIGCGLIAVILFSTLVAFHAYLPPLWAGVVLPTAEVLLVAGSFVLLGYSASRAKLRFLQHRHWAEYLRVRTLFTENGLPLITTPLNYKEGMRATDKIHFKIPSELRELEKSYVPVPTHVYNLFEIKQSLITFINSQQKYHTEIRIEGYEEKEHRLEFWLKVILYVFGGVVVAKYAFEWMEYTHSPFIHEHLYLLKATKFLVIFLPPLYAALEGIYYFSEWKRNIRISQKVHERYENVRVKIEESQDPAQLQEAAKSLYRLFMGEHIDWLNWYQNKKVEAKV
;
A
#
# COMPACT_ATOMS: atom_id res chain seq x y z
N MET A 1 -11.37 14.62 20.18
CA MET A 1 -10.42 15.70 19.86
C MET A 1 -11.21 16.81 19.17
N LYS A 2 -11.00 18.09 19.47
CA LYS A 2 -11.69 19.19 18.79
C LYS A 2 -10.71 19.90 17.85
N PHE A 3 -11.00 19.90 16.56
CA PHE A 3 -10.24 20.64 15.55
C PHE A 3 -10.78 22.06 15.45
N ARG A 4 -9.91 23.04 15.19
CA ARG A 4 -10.31 24.44 14.98
C ARG A 4 -10.45 24.78 13.51
N THR A 5 -9.71 24.11 12.63
CA THR A 5 -9.73 24.33 11.18
C THR A 5 -9.71 23.02 10.38
N PHE A 6 -10.12 23.07 9.11
CA PHE A 6 -9.99 21.92 8.19
C PHE A 6 -8.53 21.54 7.93
N ILE A 7 -7.60 22.49 7.98
CA ILE A 7 -6.15 22.26 7.82
C ILE A 7 -5.61 21.45 9.00
N GLU A 8 -5.92 21.84 10.24
CA GLU A 8 -5.50 21.09 11.43
C GLU A 8 -6.02 19.64 11.40
N ALA A 9 -7.27 19.45 10.97
CA ALA A 9 -7.84 18.13 10.80
C ALA A 9 -7.10 17.35 9.70
N LEU A 10 -6.86 17.96 8.54
CA LEU A 10 -6.14 17.35 7.41
C LEU A 10 -4.76 16.87 7.84
N GLU A 11 -3.96 17.74 8.46
CA GLU A 11 -2.61 17.42 8.93
C GLU A 11 -2.60 16.26 9.92
N TYR A 12 -3.56 16.24 10.86
CA TYR A 12 -3.72 15.12 11.79
C TYR A 12 -3.98 13.81 11.04
N TYR A 13 -4.97 13.78 10.13
CA TYR A 13 -5.34 12.56 9.41
C TYR A 13 -4.23 12.08 8.47
N ASP A 14 -3.55 12.97 7.75
CA ASP A 14 -2.41 12.62 6.89
C ASP A 14 -1.23 12.09 7.72
N THR A 15 -0.89 12.73 8.83
CA THR A 15 0.20 12.29 9.72
C THR A 15 -0.09 10.91 10.30
N GLN A 16 -1.32 10.66 10.75
CA GLN A 16 -1.71 9.33 11.24
C GLN A 16 -1.68 8.29 10.12
N ALA A 17 -2.15 8.61 8.92
CA ALA A 17 -2.08 7.70 7.78
C ALA A 17 -0.62 7.32 7.45
N ILE A 18 0.29 8.30 7.36
CA ILE A 18 1.72 8.07 7.13
C ILE A 18 2.31 7.21 8.26
N ARG A 19 1.99 7.52 9.52
CA ARG A 19 2.45 6.74 10.68
C ARG A 19 1.98 5.29 10.62
N PHE A 20 0.71 5.04 10.32
CA PHE A 20 0.20 3.66 10.19
C PHE A 20 0.85 2.91 9.04
N LYS A 21 1.04 3.56 7.88
CA LYS A 21 1.70 2.98 6.71
C LYS A 21 3.16 2.60 7.00
N ASN A 22 3.96 3.56 7.45
CA ASN A 22 5.41 3.39 7.55
C ASN A 22 5.84 2.70 8.85
N HIS A 23 5.12 2.93 9.96
CA HIS A 23 5.54 2.41 11.25
C HIS A 23 4.85 1.09 11.60
N PHE A 24 3.55 0.94 11.30
CA PHE A 24 2.80 -0.22 11.79
C PHE A 24 2.66 -1.31 10.73
N ILE A 25 2.24 -0.95 9.52
CA ILE A 25 2.08 -1.92 8.44
C ILE A 25 3.46 -2.45 8.03
N LEU A 26 4.38 -1.56 7.67
CA LEU A 26 5.69 -1.98 7.18
C LEU A 26 6.47 -2.80 8.22
N ARG A 27 6.50 -2.38 9.49
CA ARG A 27 7.23 -3.12 10.54
C ARG A 27 6.61 -4.47 10.86
N ASN A 28 5.29 -4.55 11.04
CA ASN A 28 4.64 -5.84 11.33
C ASN A 28 4.79 -6.81 10.17
N TRP A 29 4.78 -6.27 8.95
CA TRP A 29 4.89 -7.07 7.75
C TRP A 29 6.32 -7.56 7.51
N LEU A 30 7.33 -6.70 7.70
CA LEU A 30 8.74 -7.11 7.70
C LEU A 30 9.07 -8.09 8.83
N ALA A 31 8.52 -7.86 10.04
CA ALA A 31 8.71 -8.76 11.16
C ALA A 31 8.06 -10.13 10.91
N GLY A 32 6.84 -10.15 10.35
CA GLY A 32 6.16 -11.39 9.98
C GLY A 32 6.90 -12.18 8.91
N ILE A 33 7.39 -11.52 7.86
CA ILE A 33 8.25 -12.15 6.85
C ILE A 33 9.56 -12.65 7.47
N GLY A 34 10.19 -11.84 8.32
CA GLY A 34 11.41 -12.20 9.04
C GLY A 34 11.23 -13.45 9.90
N CYS A 35 10.15 -13.53 10.68
CA CYS A 35 9.81 -14.72 11.46
C CYS A 35 9.65 -15.97 10.57
N GLY A 36 8.95 -15.83 9.43
CA GLY A 36 8.79 -16.93 8.47
C GLY A 36 10.11 -17.39 7.87
N LEU A 37 10.98 -16.46 7.47
CA LEU A 37 12.31 -16.80 6.95
C LEU A 37 13.20 -17.47 8.00
N ILE A 38 13.19 -16.98 9.24
CA ILE A 38 13.95 -17.61 10.33
C ILE A 38 13.41 -19.02 10.59
N ALA A 39 12.09 -19.24 10.58
CA ALA A 39 11.52 -20.58 10.74
C ALA A 39 12.01 -21.54 9.66
N VAL A 40 12.05 -21.11 8.39
CA VAL A 40 12.59 -21.91 7.29
C VAL A 40 14.08 -22.20 7.46
N ILE A 41 14.86 -21.23 7.96
CA ILE A 41 16.29 -21.43 8.26
C ILE A 41 16.44 -22.50 9.36
N LEU A 42 15.65 -22.43 10.44
CA LEU A 42 15.68 -23.42 11.51
C LEU A 42 15.33 -24.82 10.99
N PHE A 43 14.24 -24.93 10.22
CA PHE A 43 13.83 -26.18 9.58
C PHE A 43 14.93 -26.74 8.68
N SER A 44 15.49 -25.91 7.79
CA SER A 44 16.54 -26.32 6.85
C SER A 44 17.82 -26.76 7.58
N THR A 45 18.16 -26.09 8.69
CA THR A 45 19.31 -26.44 9.54
C THR A 45 19.07 -27.77 10.23
N LEU A 46 17.87 -27.99 10.76
CA LEU A 46 17.48 -29.24 11.40
C LEU A 46 17.58 -30.41 10.41
N VAL A 47 17.09 -30.24 9.19
CA VAL A 47 17.16 -31.28 8.14
C VAL A 47 18.60 -31.55 7.69
N ALA A 48 19.41 -30.51 7.47
CA ALA A 48 20.76 -30.66 6.91
C ALA A 48 21.82 -31.11 7.95
N PHE A 49 21.60 -30.82 9.24
CA PHE A 49 22.60 -30.98 10.29
C PHE A 49 22.12 -31.76 11.52
N HIS A 50 20.96 -32.44 11.45
CA HIS A 50 20.36 -33.20 12.55
C HIS A 50 21.35 -34.03 13.36
N ALA A 51 22.22 -34.79 12.67
CA ALA A 51 23.17 -35.73 13.28
C ALA A 51 24.26 -35.08 14.15
N TYR A 52 24.50 -33.78 14.00
CA TYR A 52 25.54 -33.05 14.74
C TYR A 52 24.97 -32.19 15.88
N LEU A 53 23.65 -32.12 15.97
CA LEU A 53 22.97 -31.34 16.99
C LEU A 53 22.71 -32.22 18.23
N PRO A 54 22.86 -31.69 19.45
CA PRO A 54 22.49 -32.43 20.65
C PRO A 54 21.00 -32.85 20.59
N PRO A 55 20.62 -34.04 21.08
CA PRO A 55 19.26 -34.57 20.94
C PRO A 55 18.16 -33.63 21.47
N LEU A 56 18.43 -32.91 22.56
CA LEU A 56 17.50 -31.91 23.11
C LEU A 56 17.25 -30.75 22.13
N TRP A 57 18.30 -30.26 21.47
CA TRP A 57 18.21 -29.17 20.51
C TRP A 57 17.47 -29.60 19.25
N ALA A 58 17.82 -30.77 18.73
CA ALA A 58 17.25 -31.31 17.50
C ALA A 58 15.80 -31.80 17.68
N GLY A 59 15.46 -32.38 18.84
CA GLY A 59 14.16 -32.98 19.09
C GLY A 59 13.11 -32.04 19.68
N VAL A 60 13.52 -30.98 20.39
CA VAL A 60 12.58 -30.15 21.16
C VAL A 60 12.78 -28.66 20.90
N VAL A 61 13.98 -28.12 21.10
CA VAL A 61 14.19 -26.67 21.09
C VAL A 61 13.96 -26.07 19.70
N LEU A 62 14.61 -26.60 18.67
CA LEU A 62 14.51 -26.06 17.31
C LEU A 62 13.10 -26.24 16.70
N PRO A 63 12.44 -27.42 16.80
CA PRO A 63 11.06 -27.57 16.34
C PRO A 63 10.07 -26.65 17.07
N THR A 64 10.22 -26.49 18.39
CA THR A 64 9.34 -25.59 19.15
C THR A 64 9.53 -24.14 18.71
N ALA A 65 10.78 -23.71 18.52
CA ALA A 65 11.08 -22.38 18.01
C ALA A 65 10.52 -22.15 16.60
N GLU A 66 10.61 -23.15 15.71
CA GLU A 66 10.02 -23.10 14.37
C GLU A 66 8.50 -22.89 14.45
N VAL A 67 7.79 -23.70 15.22
CA VAL A 67 6.32 -23.59 15.39
C VAL A 67 5.94 -22.21 15.94
N LEU A 68 6.67 -21.70 16.94
CA LEU A 68 6.41 -20.37 17.50
C LEU A 68 6.66 -19.25 16.48
N LEU A 69 7.70 -19.37 15.66
CA LEU A 69 8.00 -18.38 14.62
C LEU A 69 6.98 -18.40 13.48
N VAL A 70 6.53 -19.58 13.06
CA VAL A 70 5.45 -19.71 12.07
C VAL A 70 4.16 -19.12 12.63
N ALA A 71 3.76 -19.50 13.85
CA ALA A 71 2.58 -18.95 14.51
C ALA A 71 2.68 -17.42 14.67
N GLY A 72 3.84 -16.91 15.09
CA GLY A 72 4.12 -15.48 15.19
C GLY A 72 4.01 -14.76 13.84
N SER A 73 4.51 -15.36 12.76
CA SER A 73 4.38 -14.85 11.39
C SER A 73 2.91 -14.72 10.98
N PHE A 74 2.10 -15.75 11.21
CA PHE A 74 0.66 -15.72 10.93
C PHE A 74 -0.08 -14.63 11.72
N VAL A 75 0.23 -14.48 13.01
CA VAL A 75 -0.39 -13.42 13.84
C VAL A 75 0.02 -12.03 13.34
N LEU A 76 1.30 -11.81 13.04
CA LEU A 76 1.81 -10.52 12.59
C LEU A 76 1.23 -10.12 11.22
N LEU A 77 1.21 -11.06 10.26
CA LEU A 77 0.75 -10.82 8.89
C LEU A 77 -0.77 -10.82 8.78
N GLY A 78 -1.45 -11.81 9.38
CA GLY A 78 -2.89 -11.99 9.27
C GLY A 78 -3.68 -11.01 10.12
N TYR A 79 -3.29 -10.84 11.39
CA TYR A 79 -4.08 -10.05 12.34
C TYR A 79 -3.56 -8.62 12.50
N SER A 80 -2.28 -8.45 12.83
CA SER A 80 -1.71 -7.14 13.17
C SER A 80 -1.60 -6.22 11.95
N ALA A 81 -1.09 -6.72 10.82
CA ALA A 81 -1.00 -5.94 9.59
C ALA A 81 -2.38 -5.58 9.03
N SER A 82 -3.36 -6.49 9.11
CA SER A 82 -4.75 -6.23 8.68
C SER A 82 -5.40 -5.10 9.49
N ARG A 83 -5.28 -5.14 10.83
CA ARG A 83 -5.77 -4.05 11.70
C ARG A 83 -5.09 -2.71 11.44
N ALA A 84 -3.78 -2.72 11.24
CA ALA A 84 -3.03 -1.51 10.89
C ALA A 84 -3.46 -0.95 9.52
N LYS A 85 -3.69 -1.82 8.53
CA LYS A 85 -4.20 -1.45 7.21
C LYS A 85 -5.60 -0.84 7.30
N LEU A 86 -6.48 -1.40 8.13
CA LEU A 86 -7.81 -0.85 8.33
C LEU A 86 -7.76 0.58 8.92
N ARG A 87 -6.89 0.82 9.91
CA ARG A 87 -6.68 2.17 10.48
C ARG A 87 -6.06 3.12 9.47
N PHE A 88 -5.07 2.66 8.70
CA PHE A 88 -4.50 3.45 7.60
C PHE A 88 -5.58 3.89 6.61
N LEU A 89 -6.39 2.95 6.11
CA LEU A 89 -7.46 3.24 5.15
C LEU A 89 -8.52 4.17 5.77
N GLN A 90 -8.79 4.05 7.07
CA GLN A 90 -9.66 4.96 7.79
C GLN A 90 -9.11 6.39 7.76
N HIS A 91 -7.87 6.59 8.19
CA HIS A 91 -7.28 7.93 8.24
C HIS A 91 -7.08 8.52 6.84
N ARG A 92 -6.73 7.68 5.85
CA ARG A 92 -6.46 8.15 4.49
C ARG A 92 -7.69 8.69 3.79
N HIS A 93 -8.85 8.02 3.87
CA HIS A 93 -10.05 8.56 3.22
C HIS A 93 -10.50 9.87 3.88
N TRP A 94 -10.36 10.03 5.20
CA TRP A 94 -10.65 11.30 5.86
C TRP A 94 -9.69 12.41 5.45
N ALA A 95 -8.40 12.11 5.27
CA ALA A 95 -7.44 13.08 4.73
C ALA A 95 -7.84 13.52 3.32
N GLU A 96 -8.21 12.59 2.43
CA GLU A 96 -8.67 12.95 1.08
C GLU A 96 -9.93 13.81 1.13
N TYR A 97 -10.92 13.43 1.94
CA TYR A 97 -12.14 14.22 2.14
C TYR A 97 -11.83 15.67 2.57
N LEU A 98 -10.93 15.83 3.54
CA LEU A 98 -10.56 17.14 4.07
C LEU A 98 -9.73 17.95 3.07
N ARG A 99 -8.84 17.32 2.30
CA ARG A 99 -8.05 18.01 1.26
C ARG A 99 -8.96 18.66 0.21
N VAL A 100 -10.02 17.97 -0.20
CA VAL A 100 -11.04 18.52 -1.11
C VAL A 100 -11.77 19.70 -0.47
N ARG A 101 -12.18 19.55 0.80
CA ARG A 101 -12.87 20.62 1.52
C ARG A 101 -12.00 21.86 1.64
N THR A 102 -10.77 21.73 2.15
CA THR A 102 -9.83 22.84 2.33
C THR A 102 -9.61 23.59 1.02
N LEU A 103 -9.34 22.88 -0.09
CA LEU A 103 -9.12 23.50 -1.39
C LEU A 103 -10.31 24.36 -1.85
N PHE A 104 -11.51 23.81 -1.88
CA PHE A 104 -12.69 24.53 -2.38
C PHE A 104 -13.00 25.73 -1.49
N THR A 105 -12.77 25.56 -0.20
CA THR A 105 -13.00 26.57 0.82
C THR A 105 -12.02 27.75 0.72
N GLU A 106 -10.71 27.48 0.65
CA GLU A 106 -9.66 28.50 0.53
C GLU A 106 -9.78 29.31 -0.77
N ASN A 107 -10.33 28.70 -1.82
CA ASN A 107 -10.52 29.35 -3.11
C ASN A 107 -11.92 29.99 -3.29
N GLY A 108 -12.74 29.99 -2.23
CA GLY A 108 -14.15 30.41 -2.24
C GLY A 108 -14.97 29.87 -3.39
N LEU A 109 -14.59 28.68 -3.87
CA LEU A 109 -15.42 27.92 -4.78
C LEU A 109 -16.61 27.41 -4.00
N PRO A 110 -17.82 27.45 -4.58
CA PRO A 110 -18.99 26.93 -3.91
C PRO A 110 -18.75 25.46 -3.60
N LEU A 111 -18.58 25.18 -2.30
CA LEU A 111 -18.72 23.83 -1.79
C LEU A 111 -20.10 23.38 -2.23
N ILE A 112 -20.16 22.34 -3.06
CA ILE A 112 -21.41 21.68 -3.35
C ILE A 112 -21.84 21.04 -2.01
N THR A 113 -22.60 21.80 -1.22
CA THR A 113 -23.12 21.45 0.11
C THR A 113 -24.39 20.63 0.01
N THR A 114 -24.96 20.52 -1.19
CA THR A 114 -25.83 19.38 -1.47
C THR A 114 -25.01 18.16 -1.07
N PRO A 115 -25.48 17.33 -0.11
CA PRO A 115 -24.93 15.99 -0.01
C PRO A 115 -25.00 15.51 -1.44
N LEU A 116 -23.86 15.20 -2.06
CA LEU A 116 -23.84 14.45 -3.31
C LEU A 116 -24.94 13.43 -3.09
N ASN A 117 -26.06 13.59 -3.79
CA ASN A 117 -27.12 12.64 -3.68
C ASN A 117 -26.42 11.46 -4.35
N TYR A 118 -25.82 10.58 -3.54
CA TYR A 118 -24.89 9.51 -3.95
C TYR A 118 -25.52 8.57 -5.01
N LYS A 119 -26.78 8.85 -5.37
CA LYS A 119 -27.58 8.32 -6.46
C LYS A 119 -27.17 8.81 -7.85
N GLU A 120 -26.65 10.01 -8.04
CA GLU A 120 -26.30 10.53 -9.38
C GLU A 120 -24.88 10.13 -9.78
N GLY A 121 -24.73 8.86 -10.16
CA GLY A 121 -23.50 8.34 -10.77
C GLY A 121 -23.06 6.95 -10.33
N MET A 122 -23.63 6.43 -9.23
CA MET A 122 -23.38 5.05 -8.78
C MET A 122 -24.55 4.14 -9.16
N ARG A 123 -24.23 2.92 -9.61
CA ARG A 123 -25.23 1.85 -9.75
C ARG A 123 -25.92 1.66 -8.39
N ALA A 124 -27.23 1.44 -8.41
CA ALA A 124 -28.11 1.36 -7.24
C ALA A 124 -27.74 0.29 -6.18
N THR A 125 -26.68 -0.49 -6.40
CA THR A 125 -26.15 -1.52 -5.50
C THR A 125 -25.20 -0.98 -4.42
N ASP A 126 -24.64 0.22 -4.58
CA ASP A 126 -23.62 0.76 -3.67
C ASP A 126 -24.16 1.93 -2.81
N LYS A 127 -25.22 1.69 -2.02
CA LYS A 127 -25.64 2.64 -0.98
C LYS A 127 -24.63 2.61 0.17
N ILE A 128 -23.51 3.26 -0.03
CA ILE A 128 -22.46 3.46 0.97
C ILE A 128 -23.03 4.40 2.05
N HIS A 129 -23.44 3.85 3.19
CA HIS A 129 -23.81 4.65 4.35
C HIS A 129 -22.56 5.33 4.95
N PHE A 130 -22.29 6.55 4.49
CA PHE A 130 -21.20 7.39 4.97
C PHE A 130 -21.62 8.14 6.25
N LYS A 131 -20.98 7.83 7.39
CA LYS A 131 -21.18 8.56 8.64
C LYS A 131 -19.94 9.41 8.94
N ILE A 132 -20.05 10.71 8.65
CA ILE A 132 -19.04 11.71 9.03
C ILE A 132 -18.83 11.66 10.57
N PRO A 133 -17.57 11.55 11.05
CA PRO A 133 -17.21 11.64 12.46
C PRO A 133 -17.84 12.87 13.10
N SER A 134 -18.30 12.75 14.34
CA SER A 134 -18.92 13.86 15.07
C SER A 134 -18.04 15.10 15.09
N GLU A 135 -16.72 14.92 15.25
CA GLU A 135 -15.72 15.98 15.29
C GLU A 135 -15.65 16.77 13.97
N LEU A 136 -15.71 16.08 12.82
CA LEU A 136 -15.72 16.72 11.51
C LEU A 136 -17.07 17.35 11.18
N ARG A 137 -18.17 16.74 11.67
CA ARG A 137 -19.52 17.29 11.52
C ARG A 137 -19.70 18.58 12.32
N GLU A 138 -19.11 18.67 13.50
CA GLU A 138 -19.06 19.91 14.29
C GLU A 138 -18.26 20.98 13.56
N LEU A 139 -17.11 20.62 13.00
CA LEU A 139 -16.28 21.51 12.18
C LEU A 139 -17.04 22.06 10.97
N GLU A 140 -17.75 21.19 10.22
CA GLU A 140 -18.61 21.59 9.09
C GLU A 140 -19.74 22.53 9.49
N LYS A 141 -20.38 22.29 10.65
CA LYS A 141 -21.44 23.16 11.16
C LYS A 141 -20.93 24.51 11.62
N SER A 142 -19.72 24.55 12.16
CA SER A 142 -19.07 25.80 12.58
C SER A 142 -18.50 26.61 11.41
N TYR A 143 -18.35 25.97 10.24
CA TYR A 143 -17.82 26.60 9.06
C TYR A 143 -18.91 27.39 8.33
N VAL A 144 -18.90 28.71 8.50
CA VAL A 144 -19.69 29.62 7.67
C VAL A 144 -18.87 29.90 6.40
N PRO A 145 -19.33 29.51 5.20
CA PRO A 145 -18.66 29.92 3.98
C PRO A 145 -18.64 31.44 3.94
N VAL A 146 -17.46 32.04 3.99
CA VAL A 146 -17.32 33.48 3.82
C VAL A 146 -17.76 33.76 2.38
N PRO A 147 -18.84 34.52 2.14
CA PRO A 147 -19.23 34.88 0.79
C PRO A 147 -18.24 35.94 0.32
N THR A 148 -17.14 35.51 -0.26
CA THR A 148 -16.17 36.37 -0.91
C THR A 148 -16.78 36.84 -2.23
N HIS A 149 -17.59 37.90 -2.12
CA HIS A 149 -18.05 38.67 -3.26
C HIS A 149 -16.85 39.42 -3.86
N VAL A 150 -16.73 39.31 -5.19
CA VAL A 150 -15.69 39.84 -6.09
C VAL A 150 -14.44 38.96 -6.18
N TYR A 151 -14.55 37.85 -6.89
CA TYR A 151 -13.39 37.06 -7.31
C TYR A 151 -12.85 37.52 -8.66
N ASN A 152 -11.54 37.74 -8.72
CA ASN A 152 -10.82 37.85 -9.97
C ASN A 152 -10.77 36.47 -10.65
N LEU A 153 -11.43 36.32 -11.80
CA LEU A 153 -11.46 35.08 -12.59
C LEU A 153 -10.05 34.52 -12.81
N PHE A 154 -9.07 35.42 -13.02
CA PHE A 154 -7.68 35.06 -13.24
C PHE A 154 -7.06 34.39 -12.01
N GLU A 155 -7.30 34.89 -10.79
CA GLU A 155 -6.74 34.34 -9.56
C GLU A 155 -7.29 32.96 -9.23
N ILE A 156 -8.61 32.75 -9.41
CA ILE A 156 -9.21 31.42 -9.23
C ILE A 156 -8.61 30.43 -10.23
N LYS A 157 -8.50 30.82 -11.51
CA LYS A 157 -7.89 29.98 -12.54
C LYS A 157 -6.47 29.57 -12.14
N GLN A 158 -5.64 30.54 -11.75
CA GLN A 158 -4.25 30.28 -11.37
C GLN A 158 -4.16 29.35 -10.16
N SER A 159 -5.00 29.54 -9.15
CA SER A 159 -5.01 28.66 -7.99
C SER A 159 -5.45 27.23 -8.33
N LEU A 160 -6.52 27.09 -9.13
CA LEU A 160 -6.99 25.78 -9.59
C LEU A 160 -5.95 25.05 -10.45
N ILE A 161 -5.28 25.75 -11.36
CA ILE A 161 -4.21 25.20 -12.19
C ILE A 161 -3.01 24.79 -11.33
N THR A 162 -2.59 25.66 -10.40
CA THR A 162 -1.49 25.36 -9.47
C THR A 162 -1.79 24.09 -8.67
N PHE A 163 -3.04 23.94 -8.23
CA PHE A 163 -3.46 22.75 -7.52
C PHE A 163 -3.49 21.50 -8.40
N ILE A 164 -4.04 21.58 -9.61
CA ILE A 164 -4.04 20.46 -10.56
C ILE A 164 -2.60 20.02 -10.85
N ASN A 165 -1.70 20.97 -11.10
CA ASN A 165 -0.28 20.68 -11.34
C ASN A 165 0.35 19.95 -10.14
N SER A 166 0.03 20.36 -8.91
CA SER A 166 0.47 19.68 -7.69
C SER A 166 -0.04 18.23 -7.61
N GLN A 167 -1.31 17.99 -7.96
CA GLN A 167 -1.87 16.64 -7.99
C GLN A 167 -1.28 15.80 -9.11
N GLN A 168 -1.12 16.36 -10.31
CA GLN A 168 -0.45 15.68 -11.42
C GLN A 168 0.96 15.27 -11.04
N LYS A 169 1.73 16.18 -10.43
CA LYS A 169 3.07 15.88 -9.90
C LYS A 169 3.04 14.75 -8.87
N TYR A 170 2.09 14.77 -7.94
CA TYR A 170 1.91 13.70 -6.96
C TYR A 170 1.62 12.34 -7.61
N HIS A 171 0.76 12.30 -8.64
CA HIS A 171 0.46 11.05 -9.34
C HIS A 171 1.64 10.55 -10.17
N THR A 172 2.35 11.43 -10.86
CA THR A 172 3.46 11.06 -11.75
C THR A 172 4.72 10.70 -10.97
N GLU A 173 5.28 11.65 -10.22
CA GLU A 173 6.60 11.47 -9.56
C GLU A 173 6.49 10.59 -8.31
N ILE A 174 5.46 10.78 -7.49
CA ILE A 174 5.40 10.11 -6.18
C ILE A 174 4.74 8.73 -6.28
N ARG A 175 3.67 8.60 -7.06
CA ARG A 175 2.95 7.32 -7.19
C ARG A 175 3.47 6.48 -8.33
N ILE A 176 3.43 6.95 -9.58
CA ILE A 176 3.77 6.13 -10.75
C ILE A 176 5.25 5.73 -10.69
N GLU A 177 6.18 6.68 -10.74
CA GLU A 177 7.62 6.39 -10.71
C GLU A 177 8.01 5.59 -9.46
N GLY A 178 7.49 6.00 -8.29
CA GLY A 178 7.76 5.32 -7.03
C GLY A 178 7.18 3.90 -6.92
N TYR A 179 6.17 3.53 -7.71
CA TYR A 179 5.68 2.16 -7.81
C TYR A 179 6.45 1.37 -8.87
N GLU A 180 6.78 1.98 -10.01
CA GLU A 180 7.60 1.37 -11.06
C GLU A 180 8.99 0.99 -10.55
N GLU A 181 9.63 1.86 -9.77
CA GLU A 181 10.94 1.56 -9.17
C GLU A 181 10.87 0.34 -8.23
N LYS A 182 9.82 0.25 -7.40
CA LYS A 182 9.61 -0.89 -6.49
C LYS A 182 9.30 -2.17 -7.24
N GLU A 183 8.50 -2.07 -8.29
CA GLU A 183 8.15 -3.18 -9.17
C GLU A 183 9.41 -3.74 -9.84
N HIS A 184 10.17 -2.88 -10.52
CA HIS A 184 11.41 -3.27 -11.19
C HIS A 184 12.43 -3.87 -10.21
N ARG A 185 12.59 -3.26 -9.04
CA ARG A 185 13.51 -3.76 -8.00
C ARG A 185 13.10 -5.16 -7.53
N LEU A 186 11.82 -5.40 -7.28
CA LEU A 186 11.35 -6.71 -6.81
C LEU A 186 11.43 -7.76 -7.91
N GLU A 187 11.05 -7.43 -9.15
CA GLU A 187 11.18 -8.32 -10.30
C GLU A 187 12.65 -8.72 -10.55
N PHE A 188 13.58 -7.78 -10.39
CA PHE A 188 15.01 -8.08 -10.44
C PHE A 188 15.42 -9.12 -9.39
N TRP A 189 15.04 -8.92 -8.13
CA TRP A 189 15.36 -9.88 -7.05
C TRP A 189 14.74 -11.25 -7.25
N LEU A 190 13.49 -11.32 -7.73
CA LEU A 190 12.83 -12.58 -8.07
C LEU A 190 13.61 -13.36 -9.15
N LYS A 191 14.05 -12.67 -10.21
CA LYS A 191 14.89 -13.27 -11.26
C LYS A 191 16.24 -13.76 -10.71
N VAL A 192 16.90 -12.96 -9.87
CA VAL A 192 18.16 -13.35 -9.22
C VAL A 192 17.98 -14.63 -8.41
N ILE A 193 16.95 -14.70 -7.56
CA ILE A 193 16.69 -15.89 -6.74
C ILE A 193 16.39 -17.11 -7.61
N LEU A 194 15.62 -16.94 -8.69
CA LEU A 194 15.31 -18.01 -9.63
C LEU A 194 16.58 -18.57 -10.30
N TYR A 195 17.47 -17.71 -10.79
CA TYR A 195 18.73 -18.14 -11.40
C TYR A 195 19.68 -18.78 -10.40
N VAL A 196 19.79 -18.22 -9.20
CA VAL A 196 20.58 -18.82 -8.11
C VAL A 196 20.03 -20.19 -7.75
N PHE A 197 18.70 -20.35 -7.64
CA PHE A 197 18.07 -21.64 -7.38
C PHE A 197 18.37 -22.66 -8.47
N GLY A 198 18.26 -22.28 -9.75
CA GLY A 198 18.66 -23.14 -10.87
C GLY A 198 20.10 -23.62 -10.78
N GLY A 199 21.04 -22.70 -10.48
CA GLY A 199 22.45 -23.04 -10.26
C GLY A 199 22.66 -23.99 -9.07
N VAL A 200 21.96 -23.75 -7.96
CA VAL A 200 22.02 -24.60 -6.76
C VAL A 200 21.49 -26.01 -7.04
N VAL A 201 20.41 -26.16 -7.81
CA VAL A 201 19.86 -27.48 -8.18
C VAL A 201 20.86 -28.27 -9.02
N VAL A 202 21.49 -27.63 -10.02
CA VAL A 202 22.54 -28.26 -10.83
C VAL A 202 23.75 -28.65 -9.97
N ALA A 203 24.19 -27.76 -9.08
CA ALA A 203 25.31 -28.03 -8.17
C ALA A 203 24.98 -29.19 -7.20
N LYS A 204 23.76 -29.22 -6.65
CA LYS A 204 23.29 -30.32 -5.80
C LYS A 204 23.35 -31.65 -6.55
N TYR A 205 22.82 -31.70 -7.77
CA TYR A 205 22.85 -32.91 -8.59
C TYR A 205 24.28 -33.38 -8.86
N ALA A 206 25.19 -32.45 -9.22
CA ALA A 206 26.59 -32.77 -9.42
C ALA A 206 27.26 -33.33 -8.15
N PHE A 207 27.00 -32.74 -6.99
CA PHE A 207 27.55 -33.23 -5.72
C PHE A 207 26.99 -34.58 -5.31
N GLU A 208 25.69 -34.84 -5.48
CA GLU A 208 25.08 -36.15 -5.20
C GLU A 208 25.61 -37.23 -6.15
N TRP A 209 25.83 -36.89 -7.42
CA TRP A 209 26.48 -37.78 -8.38
C TRP A 209 27.92 -38.12 -7.96
N MET A 210 28.71 -37.11 -7.57
CA MET A 210 30.08 -37.31 -7.10
C MET A 210 30.14 -38.13 -5.81
N GLU A 211 29.18 -37.96 -4.90
CA GLU A 211 29.02 -38.79 -3.70
C GLU A 211 28.74 -40.25 -4.07
N TYR A 212 27.78 -40.48 -4.99
CA TYR A 212 27.45 -41.81 -5.49
C TYR A 212 28.65 -42.52 -6.11
N THR A 213 29.47 -41.81 -6.89
CA THR A 213 30.70 -42.36 -7.46
C THR A 213 31.88 -42.43 -6.48
N HIS A 214 31.66 -42.17 -5.19
CA HIS A 214 32.67 -42.22 -4.13
C HIS A 214 33.88 -41.32 -4.41
N SER A 215 33.64 -40.14 -4.99
CA SER A 215 34.69 -39.17 -5.27
C SER A 215 35.36 -38.70 -3.97
N PRO A 216 36.70 -38.68 -3.88
CA PRO A 216 37.42 -38.22 -2.69
C PRO A 216 37.14 -36.75 -2.38
N PHE A 217 36.84 -35.95 -3.42
CA PHE A 217 36.47 -34.54 -3.27
C PHE A 217 35.25 -34.32 -2.38
N ILE A 218 34.21 -35.15 -2.49
CA ILE A 218 33.00 -35.00 -1.66
C ILE A 218 33.24 -35.44 -0.22
N HIS A 219 34.07 -36.46 -0.02
CA HIS A 219 34.43 -36.92 1.32
C HIS A 219 35.16 -35.83 2.11
N GLU A 220 36.03 -35.05 1.44
CA GLU A 220 36.71 -33.90 2.04
C GLU A 220 35.79 -32.66 2.16
N HIS A 221 34.82 -32.50 1.27
CA HIS A 221 33.96 -31.31 1.18
C HIS A 221 32.47 -31.58 1.47
N LEU A 222 32.15 -32.46 2.42
CA LEU A 222 30.78 -32.81 2.79
C LEU A 222 29.90 -31.59 3.16
N TYR A 223 30.51 -30.49 3.60
CA TYR A 223 29.82 -29.23 3.88
C TYR A 223 29.18 -28.58 2.64
N LEU A 224 29.75 -28.76 1.44
CA LEU A 224 29.19 -28.24 0.18
C LEU A 224 27.88 -28.92 -0.18
N LEU A 225 27.82 -30.25 0.00
CA LEU A 225 26.59 -31.02 -0.18
C LEU A 225 25.50 -30.58 0.81
N LYS A 226 25.86 -30.32 2.07
CA LYS A 226 24.91 -29.83 3.08
C LYS A 226 24.45 -28.40 2.79
N ALA A 227 25.36 -27.52 2.35
CA ALA A 227 25.03 -26.15 1.97
C ALA A 227 24.07 -26.11 0.77
N THR A 228 24.29 -26.94 -0.25
CA THR A 228 23.37 -27.03 -1.40
C THR A 228 22.01 -27.60 -0.99
N LYS A 229 21.95 -28.63 -0.13
CA LYS A 229 20.68 -29.12 0.46
C LYS A 229 19.94 -28.02 1.22
N PHE A 230 20.65 -27.24 2.06
CA PHE A 230 20.08 -26.09 2.75
C PHE A 230 19.49 -25.07 1.78
N LEU A 231 20.25 -24.67 0.75
CA LEU A 231 19.81 -23.66 -0.22
C LEU A 231 18.60 -24.14 -1.05
N VAL A 232 18.52 -25.42 -1.39
CA VAL A 232 17.34 -25.99 -2.08
C VAL A 232 16.07 -25.89 -1.24
N ILE A 233 16.18 -26.00 0.09
CA ILE A 233 15.03 -25.88 1.00
C ILE A 233 14.69 -24.40 1.27
N PHE A 234 15.70 -23.53 1.40
CA PHE A 234 15.53 -22.13 1.79
C PHE A 234 15.08 -21.19 0.67
N LEU A 235 15.61 -21.36 -0.55
CA LEU A 235 15.35 -20.43 -1.65
C LEU A 235 13.87 -20.41 -2.12
N PRO A 236 13.15 -21.54 -2.23
CA PRO A 236 11.75 -21.51 -2.67
C PRO A 236 10.80 -20.73 -1.73
N PRO A 237 10.86 -20.90 -0.40
CA PRO A 237 10.08 -20.06 0.53
C PRO A 237 10.45 -18.58 0.47
N LEU A 238 11.73 -18.24 0.28
CA LEU A 238 12.16 -16.85 0.09
C LEU A 238 11.56 -16.26 -1.20
N TYR A 239 11.58 -17.01 -2.30
CA TYR A 239 10.95 -16.63 -3.56
C TYR A 239 9.44 -16.41 -3.38
N ALA A 240 8.75 -17.38 -2.77
CA ALA A 240 7.31 -17.32 -2.53
C ALA A 240 6.93 -16.13 -1.61
N ALA A 241 7.74 -15.83 -0.60
CA ALA A 241 7.53 -14.67 0.25
C ALA A 241 7.59 -13.37 -0.56
N LEU A 242 8.61 -13.21 -1.40
CA LEU A 242 8.79 -12.05 -2.28
C LEU A 242 7.71 -11.94 -3.38
N GLU A 243 7.30 -13.07 -3.96
CA GLU A 243 6.21 -13.11 -4.93
C GLU A 243 4.87 -12.74 -4.27
N GLY A 244 4.65 -13.17 -3.02
CA GLY A 244 3.54 -12.70 -2.20
C GLY A 244 3.53 -11.18 -2.05
N ILE A 245 4.69 -10.55 -1.81
CA ILE A 245 4.82 -9.08 -1.79
C ILE A 245 4.33 -8.49 -3.11
N TYR A 246 4.84 -9.00 -4.22
CA TYR A 246 4.53 -8.51 -5.55
C TYR A 246 3.01 -8.57 -5.82
N TYR A 247 2.40 -9.72 -5.54
CA TYR A 247 0.97 -9.94 -5.76
C TYR A 247 0.09 -9.06 -4.88
N PHE A 248 0.38 -8.99 -3.57
CA PHE A 248 -0.46 -8.22 -2.63
C PHE A 248 -0.29 -6.71 -2.72
N SER A 249 0.81 -6.23 -3.31
CA SER A 249 1.09 -4.80 -3.39
C SER A 249 0.30 -4.10 -4.51
N GLU A 250 -0.23 -4.85 -5.46
CA GLU A 250 -1.07 -4.37 -6.56
C GLU A 250 -0.49 -3.15 -7.32
N TRP A 251 0.84 -3.04 -7.44
CA TRP A 251 1.52 -1.86 -8.01
C TRP A 251 1.04 -1.52 -9.41
N LYS A 252 0.99 -2.50 -10.34
CA LYS A 252 0.44 -2.34 -11.70
C LYS A 252 -1.00 -1.80 -11.74
N ARG A 253 -1.84 -2.19 -10.78
CA ARG A 253 -3.21 -1.67 -10.68
C ARG A 253 -3.17 -0.20 -10.23
N ASN A 254 -2.38 0.10 -9.20
CA ASN A 254 -2.24 1.45 -8.67
C ASN A 254 -1.64 2.42 -9.69
N ILE A 255 -0.67 1.98 -10.49
CA ILE A 255 -0.09 2.75 -11.60
C ILE A 255 -1.19 3.09 -12.62
N ARG A 256 -1.93 2.08 -13.11
CA ARG A 256 -3.02 2.28 -14.10
C ARG A 256 -4.11 3.22 -13.59
N ILE A 257 -4.47 3.13 -12.31
CA ILE A 257 -5.44 4.06 -11.70
C ILE A 257 -4.87 5.48 -11.70
N SER A 258 -3.63 5.67 -11.24
CA SER A 258 -2.98 6.98 -11.23
C SER A 258 -2.85 7.59 -12.63
N GLN A 259 -2.53 6.81 -13.65
CA GLN A 259 -2.48 7.27 -15.04
C GLN A 259 -3.83 7.79 -15.53
N LYS A 260 -4.92 7.04 -15.28
CA LYS A 260 -6.28 7.47 -15.63
C LYS A 260 -6.70 8.75 -14.89
N VAL A 261 -6.31 8.88 -13.63
CA VAL A 261 -6.58 10.06 -12.82
C VAL A 261 -5.80 11.27 -13.35
N HIS A 262 -4.52 11.09 -13.69
CA HIS A 262 -3.68 12.12 -14.29
C HIS A 262 -4.26 12.65 -15.61
N GLU A 263 -4.72 11.76 -16.49
CA GLU A 263 -5.38 12.13 -17.75
C GLU A 263 -6.67 12.94 -17.50
N ARG A 264 -7.46 12.55 -16.49
CA ARG A 264 -8.66 13.30 -16.11
C ARG A 264 -8.33 14.68 -15.55
N TYR A 265 -7.24 14.82 -14.79
CA TYR A 265 -6.77 16.12 -14.33
C TYR A 265 -6.37 17.02 -15.50
N GLU A 266 -5.67 16.49 -16.50
CA GLU A 266 -5.29 17.26 -17.68
C GLU A 266 -6.53 17.74 -18.46
N ASN A 267 -7.52 16.86 -18.64
CA ASN A 267 -8.78 17.23 -19.28
C ASN A 267 -9.53 18.35 -18.53
N VAL A 268 -9.47 18.36 -17.20
CA VAL A 268 -10.09 19.42 -16.39
C VAL A 268 -9.26 20.70 -16.43
N ARG A 269 -7.92 20.60 -16.44
CA ARG A 269 -7.01 21.74 -16.56
C ARG A 269 -7.26 22.52 -17.86
N VAL A 270 -7.35 21.82 -18.99
CA VAL A 270 -7.66 22.43 -20.30
C VAL A 270 -8.98 23.21 -20.23
N LYS A 271 -10.03 22.63 -19.64
CA LYS A 271 -11.33 23.31 -19.46
C LYS A 271 -11.22 24.58 -18.61
N ILE A 272 -10.39 24.58 -17.57
CA ILE A 272 -10.15 25.75 -16.70
C ILE A 272 -9.39 26.84 -17.46
N GLU A 273 -8.36 26.45 -18.22
CA GLU A 273 -7.59 27.37 -19.06
C GLU A 273 -8.50 28.04 -20.10
N GLU A 274 -9.35 27.26 -20.78
CA GLU A 274 -10.28 27.73 -21.82
C GLU A 274 -11.49 28.55 -21.28
N SER A 275 -11.81 28.46 -19.99
CA SER A 275 -13.01 29.10 -19.42
C SER A 275 -12.98 30.63 -19.56
N GLN A 276 -13.86 31.24 -20.34
CA GLN A 276 -13.83 32.70 -20.56
C GLN A 276 -14.67 33.50 -19.55
N ASP A 277 -15.58 32.82 -18.86
CA ASP A 277 -16.53 33.44 -17.94
C ASP A 277 -16.66 32.65 -16.60
N PRO A 278 -17.27 33.25 -15.57
CA PRO A 278 -17.45 32.60 -14.27
C PRO A 278 -18.30 31.32 -14.31
N ALA A 279 -19.25 31.20 -15.24
CA ALA A 279 -20.13 30.04 -15.33
C ALA A 279 -19.38 28.81 -15.89
N GLN A 280 -18.55 29.01 -16.92
CA GLN A 280 -17.67 27.99 -17.47
C GLN A 280 -16.66 27.53 -16.42
N LEU A 281 -16.05 28.47 -15.69
CA LEU A 281 -15.11 28.15 -14.61
C LEU A 281 -15.80 27.35 -13.49
N GLN A 282 -17.03 27.69 -13.15
CA GLN A 282 -17.80 26.96 -12.14
C GLN A 282 -18.09 25.52 -12.59
N GLU A 283 -18.39 25.28 -13.88
CA GLU A 283 -18.60 23.92 -14.39
C GLU A 283 -17.30 23.09 -14.44
N ALA A 284 -16.19 23.73 -14.78
CA ALA A 284 -14.87 23.10 -14.69
C ALA A 284 -14.51 22.77 -13.23
N ALA A 285 -14.79 23.68 -12.29
CA ALA A 285 -14.61 23.45 -10.85
C ALA A 285 -15.50 22.31 -10.32
N LYS A 286 -16.75 22.17 -10.80
CA LYS A 286 -17.60 21.00 -10.47
C LYS A 286 -17.01 19.70 -11.02
N SER A 287 -16.48 19.72 -12.23
CA SER A 287 -15.81 18.56 -12.83
C SER A 287 -14.59 18.14 -12.00
N LEU A 288 -13.81 19.13 -11.56
CA LEU A 288 -12.69 18.94 -10.64
C LEU A 288 -13.15 18.33 -9.31
N TYR A 289 -14.21 18.88 -8.71
CA TYR A 289 -14.80 18.38 -7.47
C TYR A 289 -15.21 16.90 -7.58
N ARG A 290 -15.87 16.53 -8.68
CA ARG A 290 -16.29 15.14 -8.94
C ARG A 290 -15.11 14.20 -9.06
N LEU A 291 -14.03 14.62 -9.74
CA LEU A 291 -12.82 13.83 -9.89
C LEU A 291 -12.21 13.52 -8.52
N PHE A 292 -12.05 14.53 -7.68
CA PHE A 292 -11.51 14.37 -6.33
C PHE A 292 -12.39 13.52 -5.42
N MET A 293 -13.71 13.76 -5.45
CA MET A 293 -14.64 12.96 -4.66
C MET A 293 -14.66 11.49 -5.11
N GLY A 294 -14.41 11.24 -6.39
CA GLY A 294 -14.20 9.88 -6.92
C GLY A 294 -13.03 9.17 -6.24
N GLU A 295 -11.89 9.84 -6.08
CA GLU A 295 -10.74 9.26 -5.37
C GLU A 295 -11.04 8.96 -3.91
N HIS A 296 -11.69 9.90 -3.21
CA HIS A 296 -12.14 9.68 -1.83
C HIS A 296 -13.06 8.45 -1.71
N ILE A 297 -14.01 8.31 -2.65
CA ILE A 297 -14.93 7.19 -2.72
C ILE A 297 -14.19 5.87 -2.92
N ASP A 298 -13.19 5.83 -3.80
CA ASP A 298 -12.39 4.63 -4.03
C ASP A 298 -11.69 4.18 -2.74
N TRP A 299 -11.14 5.13 -1.96
CA TRP A 299 -10.57 4.83 -0.65
C TRP A 299 -11.60 4.33 0.35
N LEU A 300 -12.79 4.92 0.36
CA LEU A 300 -13.90 4.52 1.23
C LEU A 300 -14.40 3.10 0.91
N ASN A 301 -14.58 2.79 -0.37
CA ASN A 301 -14.93 1.45 -0.85
C ASN A 301 -13.91 0.42 -0.40
N TRP A 302 -12.62 0.75 -0.53
CA TRP A 302 -11.56 -0.14 -0.09
C TRP A 302 -11.59 -0.37 1.43
N TYR A 303 -11.80 0.69 2.21
CA TYR A 303 -11.98 0.59 3.65
C TYR A 303 -13.17 -0.32 4.02
N GLN A 304 -14.32 -0.16 3.37
CA GLN A 304 -15.51 -0.96 3.65
C GLN A 304 -15.30 -2.44 3.32
N ASN A 305 -14.72 -2.74 2.15
CA ASN A 305 -14.41 -4.11 1.76
C ASN A 305 -13.46 -4.77 2.77
N LYS A 306 -12.39 -4.08 3.16
CA LYS A 306 -11.43 -4.61 4.16
C LYS A 306 -12.03 -4.72 5.56
N LYS A 307 -13.01 -3.88 5.91
CA LYS A 307 -13.74 -3.98 7.16
C LYS A 307 -14.63 -5.22 7.21
N VAL A 308 -15.21 -5.62 6.08
CA VAL A 308 -15.97 -6.87 5.96
C VAL A 308 -15.03 -8.07 6.07
N GLU A 309 -13.94 -8.06 5.31
CA GLU A 309 -12.92 -9.13 5.38
C GLU A 309 -12.33 -9.30 6.79
N ALA A 310 -12.13 -8.22 7.54
CA ALA A 310 -11.57 -8.29 8.90
C ALA A 310 -12.57 -8.75 9.98
N LYS A 311 -13.85 -8.95 9.63
CA LYS A 311 -14.88 -9.51 10.53
C LYS A 311 -15.09 -11.02 10.34
N VAL A 312 -14.63 -11.57 9.23
CA VAL A 312 -14.64 -13.01 8.91
C VAL A 312 -13.42 -13.65 9.56
#